data_AF-A0A2T0TCB6-F1
#
_entry.id   AF-A0A2T0TCB6-F1
#
_cell.length_a   1.000
_cell.length_b   1.000
_cell.length_c   1.000
_cell.angle_alpha   90.00
_cell.angle_beta   90.00
_cell.angle_gamma   90.00
#
_symmetry.space_group_name_H-M   'P 1'
#
loop_
_entity.id
_entity.type
_entity.pdbx_description
1 polymer ?
#
loop_
_entity_poly.entity_id
_entity_poly.type
_entity_poly.pdbx_seq_one_letter_code
_entity_poly.pdbx_strand_id
1 'polypeptide(L)'
;MDAPKITASIANPGITIDLDGQPVTGVRVLHAHIRESTGRPVLVLELDVERVTVNGEIQAQVTEPLRASLVALGWTPPTDEEAPRSGS
;
A
#
# COMPACT_ATOMS: atom_id res chain seq x y z
N MET A 1 -3.16 2.86 15.92
CA MET A 1 -2.30 2.42 14.80
C MET A 1 -2.43 3.49 13.73
N ASP A 2 -1.32 4.09 13.31
CA ASP A 2 -1.35 5.11 12.26
C ASP A 2 -1.58 4.45 10.90
N ALA A 3 -2.40 5.09 10.06
CA ALA A 3 -2.61 4.63 8.70
C ALA A 3 -1.32 4.79 7.88
N PRO A 4 -1.00 3.84 6.97
CA PRO A 4 0.16 3.96 6.11
C PRO A 4 0.11 5.27 5.32
N LYS A 5 1.18 6.05 5.38
CA LYS A 5 1.26 7.35 4.74
C LYS A 5 1.99 7.21 3.41
N ILE A 6 1.21 7.33 2.33
CA ILE A 6 1.75 7.46 0.98
C ILE A 6 2.04 8.94 0.73
N THR A 7 3.29 9.25 0.40
CA THR A 7 3.71 10.58 -0.01
C THR A 7 4.22 10.51 -1.45
N ALA A 8 3.65 11.32 -2.33
CA ALA A 8 4.15 11.50 -3.68
C ALA A 8 4.77 12.89 -3.81
N SER A 9 6.02 12.94 -4.25
CA SER A 9 6.77 14.18 -4.45
C SER A 9 7.18 14.29 -5.91
N ILE A 10 6.90 15.44 -6.53
CA ILE A 10 7.33 15.70 -7.90
C ILE A 10 8.74 16.30 -7.83
N ALA A 11 9.72 15.61 -8.39
CA ALA A 11 11.11 16.04 -8.45
C ALA A 11 11.57 15.99 -9.91
N ASN A 12 11.64 17.12 -10.61
CA ASN A 12 12.00 17.18 -12.03
C ASN A 12 13.33 16.43 -12.31
N PRO A 13 13.36 15.37 -13.15
CA PRO A 13 12.37 15.01 -14.19
C PRO A 13 11.42 13.83 -13.89
N GLY A 14 10.99 13.62 -12.63
CA GLY A 14 10.13 12.49 -12.26
C GLY A 14 9.26 12.70 -11.02
N ILE A 15 8.66 11.60 -10.57
CA ILE A 15 7.82 11.51 -9.37
C ILE A 15 8.44 10.45 -8.47
N THR A 16 8.73 10.84 -7.23
CA THR A 16 9.17 9.94 -6.17
C THR A 16 7.96 9.57 -5.34
N ILE A 17 7.83 8.29 -5.01
CA ILE A 17 6.76 7.77 -4.17
C ILE A 17 7.40 7.11 -2.97
N ASP A 18 6.98 7.56 -1.80
CA ASP A 18 7.42 7.02 -0.53
C ASP A 18 6.21 6.43 0.21
N LEU A 19 6.39 5.23 0.75
CA LEU A 19 5.46 4.60 1.67
C LEU A 19 6.12 4.55 3.04
N ASP A 20 5.57 5.26 4.02
CA ASP A 20 6.11 5.35 5.38
C ASP A 20 7.60 5.73 5.41
N GLY A 21 8.02 6.58 4.46
CA GLY A 21 9.40 7.05 4.32
C GLY A 21 10.36 6.06 3.64
N GLN A 22 9.86 4.94 3.12
CA GLN A 22 10.63 4.03 2.26
C GLN A 22 10.33 4.31 0.78
N PRO A 23 11.35 4.42 -0.08
CA PRO A 23 11.15 4.66 -1.50
C PRO A 23 10.53 3.44 -2.17
N VAL A 24 9.48 3.66 -2.94
CA VAL A 24 8.85 2.63 -3.76
C VAL A 24 9.56 2.56 -5.11
N THR A 25 9.98 1.37 -5.51
CA THR A 25 10.69 1.13 -6.79
C THR A 25 9.86 0.23 -7.71
N GLY A 26 10.16 0.21 -9.01
CA GLY A 26 9.37 -0.58 -9.97
C GLY A 26 7.94 -0.05 -10.16
N VAL A 27 7.75 1.26 -10.01
CA VAL A 27 6.46 1.92 -10.25
C VAL A 27 6.30 2.19 -11.73
N ARG A 28 5.18 1.74 -12.30
CA ARG A 28 4.76 2.06 -13.67
C ARG A 28 3.46 2.84 -13.63
N VAL A 29 3.39 3.93 -14.39
CA VAL A 29 2.13 4.67 -14.57
C VAL A 29 1.26 3.89 -15.56
N LEU A 30 0.05 3.50 -15.11
CA LEU A 30 -0.96 2.89 -15.95
C LEU A 30 -1.80 3.95 -16.67
N HIS A 31 -2.28 4.93 -15.91
CA HIS A 31 -3.01 6.08 -16.44
C HIS A 31 -2.61 7.36 -15.72
N ALA A 32 -2.67 8.48 -16.45
CA ALA A 32 -2.50 9.81 -15.94
C ALA A 32 -3.63 10.69 -16.48
N HIS A 33 -4.34 11.40 -15.60
CA HIS A 33 -5.32 12.40 -16.00
C HIS A 33 -5.31 13.60 -15.07
N ILE A 34 -5.71 14.76 -15.60
CA ILE A 34 -5.89 15.97 -14.82
C ILE A 34 -7.37 16.04 -14.42
N ARG A 35 -7.61 16.19 -13.12
CA ARG A 35 -8.94 16.46 -12.57
C ARG A 35 -8.93 17.86 -11.98
N GLU A 36 -10.02 18.59 -12.12
CA GLU A 36 -10.20 19.85 -11.39
C GLU A 36 -10.76 19.55 -10.00
N SER A 37 -10.10 20.06 -8.96
CA SER A 37 -10.56 19.94 -7.57
C SER A 37 -10.43 21.29 -6.91
N THR A 38 -11.55 21.85 -6.43
CA THR A 38 -11.56 23.15 -5.72
C THR A 38 -10.88 24.28 -6.50
N GLY A 39 -11.09 24.35 -7.82
CA GLY A 39 -10.51 25.37 -8.70
C GLY A 39 -9.01 25.26 -8.91
N ARG A 40 -8.41 24.09 -8.62
CA ARG A 40 -7.00 23.80 -8.91
C ARG A 40 -6.90 22.51 -9.72
N PRO A 41 -6.05 22.46 -10.75
CA PRO A 41 -5.77 21.21 -11.46
C PRO A 41 -5.00 20.27 -10.54
N VAL A 42 -5.45 19.03 -10.45
CA VAL A 42 -4.82 17.93 -9.72
C VAL A 42 -4.44 16.86 -10.73
N LEU A 43 -3.17 16.49 -10.76
CA LEU A 43 -2.70 15.32 -11.51
C LEU A 43 -3.03 14.06 -10.71
N VAL A 44 -3.85 13.19 -11.29
CA VAL A 44 -4.19 11.87 -10.74
C VAL A 44 -3.43 10.82 -11.54
N LEU A 45 -2.77 9.93 -10.82
CA LEU A 45 -1.98 8.84 -11.40
C LEU A 45 -2.52 7.51 -10.89
N GLU A 46 -2.81 6.60 -11.81
CA GLU A 46 -3.00 5.19 -11.51
C GLU A 46 -1.68 4.48 -11.72
N LEU A 47 -1.22 3.79 -10.69
CA LEU A 47 0.12 3.24 -10.63
C LEU A 47 0.05 1.74 -10.43
N ASP A 48 0.84 1.03 -11.22
CA ASP A 48 1.19 -0.36 -10.99
C ASP A 48 2.52 -0.39 -10.23
N VAL A 49 2.56 -1.09 -9.11
CA VAL A 49 3.74 -1.14 -8.24
C VAL A 49 4.18 -2.60 -8.16
N GLU A 50 5.25 -2.92 -8.88
CA GLU A 50 5.74 -4.30 -8.96
C GLU A 50 6.33 -4.78 -7.63
N ARG A 51 6.99 -3.87 -6.89
CA ARG A 51 7.67 -4.24 -5.66
C ARG A 51 7.61 -3.12 -4.63
N VAL A 52 7.13 -3.48 -3.44
CA VAL A 52 7.26 -2.66 -2.24
C VAL A 52 8.14 -3.41 -1.25
N THR A 53 9.23 -2.79 -0.84
CA THR A 53 10.06 -3.29 0.27
C THR A 53 9.69 -2.51 1.51
N VAL A 54 9.10 -3.18 2.49
CA VAL A 54 8.76 -2.57 3.79
C VAL A 54 9.66 -3.18 4.85
N ASN A 55 10.41 -2.34 5.56
CA ASN A 55 11.09 -2.73 6.80
C ASN A 55 10.12 -2.55 7.96
N GLY A 56 9.19 -3.50 8.12
CA GLY A 56 8.14 -3.45 9.13
C GLY A 56 7.15 -4.60 9.00
N GLU A 57 6.12 -4.60 9.85
CA GLU A 57 5.01 -5.54 9.75
C GLU A 57 3.99 -5.03 8.72
N ILE A 58 3.64 -5.87 7.74
CA ILE A 58 2.58 -5.57 6.78
C ILE A 58 1.31 -6.29 7.21
N GLN A 59 0.23 -5.54 7.44
CA GLN A 59 -1.11 -6.13 7.55
C GLN A 59 -1.67 -6.38 6.14
N ALA A 60 -1.59 -7.62 5.69
CA ALA A 60 -2.19 -8.05 4.44
C ALA A 60 -3.60 -8.60 4.69
N GLN A 61 -4.58 -8.20 3.87
CA GLN A 61 -5.88 -8.85 3.86
C GLN A 61 -5.78 -10.21 3.18
N VAL A 62 -5.95 -11.28 3.96
CA VAL A 62 -5.96 -12.65 3.45
C VAL A 62 -7.40 -13.02 3.06
N THR A 63 -7.64 -13.21 1.76
CA THR A 63 -8.93 -13.70 1.26
C THR A 63 -9.14 -15.17 1.65
N GLU A 64 -10.38 -15.64 1.69
CA GLU A 64 -10.68 -17.02 2.11
C GLU A 64 -9.98 -18.10 1.24
N PRO A 65 -9.90 -17.97 -0.10
CA PRO A 65 -9.15 -18.92 -0.92
C PRO A 65 -7.65 -18.93 -0.60
N LEU A 66 -7.07 -17.76 -0.32
CA LEU A 66 -5.66 -17.64 0.08
C LEU A 66 -5.43 -18.24 1.48
N ARG A 67 -6.36 -18.00 2.41
CA ARG A 67 -6.33 -18.59 3.76
C ARG A 67 -6.28 -20.11 3.69
N ALA A 68 -7.20 -20.73 2.94
CA ALA A 68 -7.24 -22.17 2.76
C ALA A 68 -5.92 -22.72 2.21
N SER A 69 -5.32 -22.00 1.26
CA SER A 69 -4.03 -22.37 0.66
C SER A 69 -2.88 -22.28 1.66
N LEU A 70 -2.84 -21.22 2.47
CA LEU A 70 -1.81 -21.04 3.52
C LEU A 70 -1.94 -22.12 4.61
N VAL A 71 -3.16 -22.46 5.02
CA VAL A 71 -3.42 -23.55 5.98
C VAL A 71 -2.94 -24.89 5.42
N ALA A 72 -3.20 -25.18 4.15
CA ALA A 72 -2.71 -26.38 3.50
C ALA A 72 -1.17 -26.45 3.44
N LEU A 73 -0.49 -25.29 3.45
CA LEU A 73 0.97 -25.16 3.50
C LEU A 73 1.52 -25.16 4.95
N GLY A 74 0.68 -25.36 5.96
CA GLY A 74 1.08 -25.46 7.36
C GLY A 74 1.10 -24.14 8.13
N TRP A 75 0.60 -23.05 7.56
CA TRP A 75 0.39 -21.82 8.30
C TRP A 75 -0.81 -21.95 9.24
N THR A 76 -0.66 -21.57 10.51
CA THR A 76 -1.76 -21.55 11.49
C THR A 76 -2.25 -20.10 11.64
N PRO A 77 -3.50 -19.78 11.24
CA PRO A 77 -4.03 -18.44 11.39
C PRO A 77 -4.09 -18.05 12.87
N PRO A 78 -3.78 -16.79 13.22
CA PRO A 78 -4.06 -16.30 14.57
C PRO A 78 -5.57 -16.38 14.81
N THR A 79 -5.95 -16.92 15.96
CA THR A 79 -7.35 -16.90 16.43
C THR A 79 -7.78 -15.45 16.69
N ASP A 80 -9.06 -15.12 16.44
CA ASP A 80 -9.61 -13.76 16.59
C ASP A 80 -9.38 -13.13 17.99
N GLU A 81 -9.01 -13.93 18.98
CA GLU A 81 -8.67 -13.50 20.34
C GLU A 81 -7.30 -12.81 20.45
N GLU A 82 -6.44 -12.98 19.45
CA GLU A 82 -5.06 -12.45 19.40
C GLU A 82 -4.91 -11.27 18.42
N ALA A 83 -6.01 -10.80 17.83
CA ALA A 83 -6.01 -9.52 17.14
C ALA A 83 -5.67 -8.42 18.16
N PRO A 84 -4.63 -7.58 17.93
CA PRO A 84 -4.26 -6.55 18.87
C PRO A 84 -5.50 -5.67 19.12
N ARG A 85 -5.99 -5.70 20.36
CA ARG A 85 -7.05 -4.79 20.82
C ARG A 85 -6.54 -3.40 20.50
N SER A 86 -7.14 -2.77 19.50
CA SER A 86 -6.90 -1.36 19.21
C SER A 86 -7.30 -0.60 20.46
N GLY A 87 -6.29 -0.14 21.21
CA GLY A 87 -6.47 0.62 22.44
C GLY A 87 -7.32 1.86 22.19
N SER A 88 -8.33 2.02 23.04
CA SER A 88 -9.17 3.21 23.18
C SER A 88 -8.38 4.46 23.51
#